data_AF-A0A842NYG3-F1
#
_entry.id   AF-A0A842NYG3-F1
#
_cell.length_a   1.000
_cell.length_b   1.000
_cell.length_c   1.000
_cell.angle_alpha   90.00
_cell.angle_beta   90.00
_cell.angle_gamma   90.00
#
_symmetry.space_group_name_H-M   'P 1'
#
loop_
_entity.id
_entity.type
_entity.pdbx_description
1 polymer ?
#
loop_
_entity_poly.entity_id
_entity_poly.type
_entity_poly.pdbx_seq_one_letter_code
_entity_poly.pdbx_strand_id
1 'polypeptide(L)'
;MSEKLWLGGIYLKDEGGYDIVLKSLNHYKNRLKTIENSPELKDAAAMFASVLNQQARKTVPKINEVIEKIQSSLKDTRSMNNLEEEKQFLEKALSCYESDIHKAEDIGHEYFIKLVGDMVQARKDLKNIKIALEKINDFSE
;
A
#
# COMPACT_ATOMS: atom_id res chain seq x y z
N MET A 1 5.26 -15.12 -29.51
CA MET A 1 5.61 -14.96 -28.09
C MET A 1 4.30 -14.91 -27.34
N SER A 2 4.04 -15.87 -26.44
CA SER A 2 2.88 -15.80 -25.55
C SER A 2 3.04 -14.56 -24.66
N GLU A 3 1.97 -13.77 -24.51
CA GLU A 3 1.95 -12.69 -23.54
C GLU A 3 2.12 -13.32 -22.14
N LYS A 4 3.11 -12.84 -21.39
CA LYS A 4 3.34 -13.31 -20.02
C LYS A 4 2.15 -12.91 -19.16
N LEU A 5 1.53 -13.87 -18.48
CA LEU A 5 0.41 -13.62 -17.58
C LEU A 5 0.94 -13.07 -16.26
N TRP A 6 0.46 -11.90 -15.84
CA TRP A 6 0.75 -11.37 -14.51
C TRP A 6 0.10 -12.23 -13.42
N LEU A 7 0.92 -12.85 -12.57
CA LEU A 7 0.44 -13.76 -11.53
C LEU A 7 -0.11 -13.02 -10.30
N GLY A 8 0.19 -11.72 -10.18
CA GLY A 8 -0.36 -10.88 -9.12
C GLY A 8 -1.90 -10.82 -9.15
N GLY A 9 -2.52 -10.84 -10.32
CA GLY A 9 -3.99 -10.88 -10.44
C GLY A 9 -4.60 -12.14 -9.81
N ILE A 10 -3.95 -13.30 -10.01
CA ILE A 10 -4.36 -14.58 -9.41
C ILE A 10 -4.20 -14.52 -7.89
N TYR A 11 -3.04 -14.07 -7.41
CA TYR A 11 -2.76 -13.92 -5.98
C TYR A 11 -3.80 -13.03 -5.29
N LEU A 12 -4.10 -11.87 -5.90
CA LEU A 12 -5.05 -10.91 -5.33
C LEU A 12 -6.44 -11.54 -5.17
N LYS A 13 -6.92 -12.31 -6.15
CA LYS A 13 -8.28 -12.86 -6.12
C LYS A 13 -8.37 -14.21 -5.41
N ASP A 14 -7.60 -15.18 -5.88
CA ASP A 14 -7.78 -16.60 -5.56
C ASP A 14 -7.05 -17.00 -4.28
N GLU A 15 -5.92 -16.34 -3.97
CA GLU A 15 -5.14 -16.58 -2.74
C GLU A 15 -5.55 -15.61 -1.60
N GLY A 16 -6.53 -14.74 -1.82
CA GLY A 16 -6.98 -13.74 -0.83
C GLY A 16 -6.01 -12.58 -0.60
N GLY A 17 -5.03 -12.40 -1.49
CA GLY A 17 -4.01 -11.35 -1.39
C GLY A 17 -4.56 -9.92 -1.39
N TYR A 18 -5.80 -9.72 -1.85
CA TYR A 18 -6.45 -8.42 -1.83
C TYR A 18 -6.55 -7.81 -0.43
N ASP A 19 -6.67 -8.61 0.63
CA ASP A 19 -6.91 -8.10 1.99
C ASP A 19 -5.73 -7.26 2.49
N ILE A 20 -4.52 -7.79 2.39
CA ILE A 20 -3.31 -7.06 2.82
C ILE A 20 -3.06 -5.84 1.93
N VAL A 21 -3.34 -5.94 0.62
CA VAL A 21 -3.19 -4.81 -0.30
C VAL A 21 -4.17 -3.68 0.01
N LEU A 22 -5.44 -4.00 0.27
CA LEU A 22 -6.45 -3.02 0.68
C LEU A 22 -6.09 -2.38 2.02
N LYS A 23 -5.55 -3.16 2.96
CA LYS A 23 -5.06 -2.66 4.24
C LYS A 23 -3.90 -1.68 4.06
N SER A 24 -2.90 -2.03 3.25
CA SER A 24 -1.76 -1.17 2.90
C SER A 24 -2.18 0.11 2.18
N LEU A 25 -3.14 0.04 1.24
CA LEU A 25 -3.69 1.21 0.57
C LEU A 25 -4.39 2.16 1.55
N ASN A 26 -5.19 1.62 2.47
CA ASN A 26 -5.84 2.43 3.50
C ASN A 26 -4.84 3.03 4.49
N HIS A 27 -3.81 2.28 4.90
CA HIS A 27 -2.70 2.80 5.69
C HIS A 27 -2.00 3.95 4.98
N TYR A 28 -1.63 3.76 3.72
CA TYR A 28 -0.96 4.79 2.93
C TYR A 28 -1.82 6.05 2.79
N LYS A 29 -3.14 5.90 2.59
CA LYS A 29 -4.10 7.01 2.60
C LYS A 29 -4.10 7.76 3.94
N ASN A 30 -4.13 7.05 5.05
CA ASN A 30 -4.13 7.66 6.38
C ASN A 30 -2.80 8.38 6.67
N ARG A 31 -1.68 7.82 6.23
CA ARG A 31 -0.38 8.48 6.30
C ARG A 31 -0.37 9.80 5.55
N LEU A 32 -0.84 9.80 4.30
CA LEU A 32 -0.90 11.02 3.48
C LEU A 32 -1.79 12.09 4.09
N LYS A 33 -2.91 11.71 4.73
CA LYS A 33 -3.81 12.64 5.42
C LYS A 33 -3.21 13.25 6.69
N THR A 34 -2.22 12.60 7.28
CA THR A 34 -1.59 13.03 8.54
C THR A 34 -0.11 13.37 8.36
N ILE A 35 0.32 13.55 7.11
CA ILE A 35 1.74 13.66 6.75
C ILE A 35 2.41 14.85 7.43
N GLU A 36 1.69 15.94 7.64
CA GLU A 36 2.13 17.14 8.37
C GLU A 36 2.52 16.88 9.83
N ASN A 37 1.98 15.83 10.44
CA ASN A 37 2.29 15.43 11.82
C ASN A 37 3.46 14.44 11.88
N SER A 38 4.00 14.00 10.73
CA SER A 38 5.11 13.06 10.69
C SER A 38 6.36 13.67 11.32
N PRO A 39 7.04 12.96 12.22
CA PRO A 39 8.31 13.44 12.78
C PRO A 39 9.39 13.62 11.71
N GLU A 40 9.28 12.91 10.59
CA GLU A 40 10.22 13.00 9.45
C GLU A 40 10.19 14.37 8.77
N LEU A 41 9.16 15.18 9.03
CA LEU A 41 9.01 16.50 8.45
C LEU A 41 9.35 17.63 9.42
N LYS A 42 9.61 17.41 10.70
CA LYS A 42 9.73 18.52 11.68
C LYS A 42 10.79 19.58 11.32
N ASP A 43 11.87 19.20 10.63
CA ASP A 43 12.93 20.12 10.19
C ASP A 43 12.89 20.49 8.69
N ALA A 44 12.34 19.62 7.84
CA ALA A 44 12.25 19.82 6.38
C ALA A 44 10.85 20.29 5.90
N ALA A 45 9.84 20.28 6.78
CA ALA A 45 8.43 20.53 6.48
C ALA A 45 8.23 21.89 5.84
N ALA A 46 8.82 22.97 6.35
CA ALA A 46 8.45 24.31 5.89
C ALA A 46 8.70 24.51 4.39
N MET A 47 9.77 23.89 3.84
CA MET A 47 10.13 24.02 2.42
C MET A 47 9.40 23.03 1.51
N PHE A 48 9.06 21.83 2.02
CA PHE A 48 8.45 20.77 1.21
C PHE A 48 6.97 20.50 1.52
N ALA A 49 6.40 21.10 2.56
CA ALA A 49 5.02 20.86 2.99
C ALA A 49 4.01 21.18 1.89
N SER A 50 4.23 22.25 1.11
CA SER A 50 3.36 22.61 -0.01
C SER A 50 3.36 21.52 -1.09
N VAL A 51 4.53 20.97 -1.43
CA VAL A 51 4.70 19.89 -2.41
C VAL A 51 4.09 18.58 -1.89
N LEU A 52 4.37 18.23 -0.63
CA LEU A 52 3.84 17.03 0.00
C LEU A 52 2.31 17.07 0.12
N ASN A 53 1.74 18.22 0.50
CA ASN A 53 0.29 18.41 0.56
C ASN A 53 -0.35 18.36 -0.83
N GLN A 54 0.28 18.94 -1.86
CA GLN A 54 -0.21 18.82 -3.23
C GLN A 54 -0.17 17.37 -3.72
N GLN A 55 0.90 16.63 -3.40
CA GLN A 55 1.01 15.23 -3.75
C GLN A 55 -0.05 14.40 -3.02
N ALA A 56 -0.24 14.60 -1.72
CA ALA A 56 -1.28 13.93 -0.93
C ALA A 56 -2.68 14.18 -1.51
N ARG A 57 -3.00 15.43 -1.91
CA ARG A 57 -4.28 15.79 -2.55
C ARG A 57 -4.55 15.05 -3.85
N LYS A 58 -3.51 14.69 -4.61
CA LYS A 58 -3.64 13.92 -5.86
C LYS A 58 -3.64 12.41 -5.60
N THR A 59 -2.79 11.96 -4.69
CA THR A 59 -2.60 10.53 -4.42
C THR A 59 -3.77 9.94 -3.65
N VAL A 60 -4.38 10.65 -2.69
CA VAL A 60 -5.52 10.13 -1.92
C VAL A 60 -6.72 9.75 -2.81
N PRO A 61 -7.16 10.59 -3.78
CA PRO A 61 -8.17 10.18 -4.76
C PRO A 61 -7.78 8.94 -5.57
N LYS A 62 -6.53 8.85 -6.03
CA LYS A 62 -6.05 7.66 -6.77
C LYS A 62 -6.08 6.40 -5.89
N ILE A 63 -5.77 6.50 -4.60
CA ILE A 63 -5.92 5.36 -3.68
C ILE A 63 -7.36 4.88 -3.64
N ASN A 64 -8.34 5.79 -3.54
CA ASN A 64 -9.75 5.40 -3.51
C ASN A 64 -10.17 4.73 -4.83
N GLU A 65 -9.74 5.26 -5.97
CA GLU A 65 -9.98 4.66 -7.30
C GLU A 65 -9.41 3.24 -7.40
N VAL A 66 -8.17 3.02 -6.94
CA VAL A 66 -7.53 1.70 -6.95
C VAL A 66 -8.23 0.73 -6.00
N ILE A 67 -8.64 1.19 -4.80
CA ILE A 67 -9.45 0.39 -3.87
C ILE A 67 -10.77 -0.05 -4.54
N GLU A 68 -11.48 0.86 -5.19
CA GLU A 68 -12.72 0.55 -5.92
C GLU A 68 -12.47 -0.40 -7.09
N LYS A 69 -11.36 -0.24 -7.82
CA LYS A 69 -10.94 -1.13 -8.92
C LYS A 69 -10.64 -2.55 -8.43
N ILE A 70 -9.99 -2.70 -7.26
CA ILE A 70 -9.77 -4.00 -6.61
C ILE A 70 -11.12 -4.61 -6.20
N GLN A 71 -11.94 -3.86 -5.47
CA GLN A 71 -13.22 -4.36 -4.94
C GLN A 71 -14.22 -4.76 -6.04
N SER A 72 -14.27 -4.00 -7.14
CA SER A 72 -15.09 -4.34 -8.31
C SER A 72 -14.54 -5.57 -9.03
N SER A 73 -13.21 -5.69 -9.15
CA SER A 73 -12.56 -6.84 -9.79
C SER A 73 -12.60 -8.14 -8.98
N LEU A 74 -12.87 -8.10 -7.67
CA LEU A 74 -13.10 -9.34 -6.92
C LEU A 74 -14.27 -10.16 -7.49
N LYS A 75 -15.22 -9.50 -8.16
CA LYS A 75 -16.37 -10.16 -8.79
C LYS A 75 -16.06 -10.77 -10.18
N ASP A 76 -14.98 -10.36 -10.85
CA ASP A 76 -14.60 -10.82 -12.20
C ASP A 76 -13.07 -11.03 -12.33
N THR A 77 -12.64 -12.27 -12.60
CA THR A 77 -11.21 -12.61 -12.66
C THR A 77 -10.49 -11.89 -13.81
N ARG A 78 -11.19 -11.64 -14.93
CA ARG A 78 -10.58 -10.99 -16.10
C ARG A 78 -10.23 -9.53 -15.84
N SER A 79 -11.02 -8.85 -15.01
CA SER A 79 -10.76 -7.44 -14.69
C SER A 79 -9.62 -7.27 -13.67
N MET A 80 -9.27 -8.31 -12.91
CA MET A 80 -8.18 -8.26 -11.95
C MET A 80 -6.82 -8.08 -12.64
N ASN A 81 -6.62 -8.63 -13.84
CA ASN A 81 -5.38 -8.46 -14.60
C ASN A 81 -5.17 -7.01 -15.08
N ASN A 82 -6.23 -6.20 -15.20
CA ASN A 82 -6.12 -4.78 -15.52
C ASN A 82 -5.49 -3.96 -14.37
N LEU A 83 -5.27 -4.55 -13.19
CA LEU A 83 -4.50 -3.94 -12.10
C LEU A 83 -3.00 -4.04 -12.29
N GLU A 84 -2.50 -4.74 -13.31
CA GLU A 84 -1.08 -4.76 -13.62
C GLU A 84 -0.53 -3.33 -13.84
N GLU A 85 -1.34 -2.46 -14.46
CA GLU A 85 -1.02 -1.03 -14.65
C GLU A 85 -0.83 -0.29 -13.32
N GLU A 86 -1.45 -0.76 -12.24
CA GLU A 86 -1.35 -0.19 -10.90
C GLU A 86 -0.26 -0.84 -10.04
N LYS A 87 0.48 -1.83 -10.57
CA LYS A 87 1.47 -2.63 -9.84
C LYS A 87 2.41 -1.79 -8.98
N GLN A 88 3.08 -0.79 -9.58
CA GLN A 88 4.02 0.08 -8.88
C GLN A 88 3.35 0.85 -7.73
N PHE A 89 2.07 1.17 -7.88
CA PHE A 89 1.29 1.85 -6.86
C PHE A 89 0.95 0.92 -5.69
N LEU A 90 0.62 -0.34 -5.98
CA LEU A 90 0.38 -1.37 -4.96
C LEU A 90 1.67 -1.65 -4.16
N GLU A 91 2.80 -1.80 -4.84
CA GLU A 91 4.12 -1.97 -4.21
C GLU A 91 4.44 -0.81 -3.27
N LYS A 92 4.22 0.43 -3.73
CA LYS A 92 4.45 1.62 -2.91
C LYS A 92 3.59 1.61 -1.64
N ALA A 93 2.32 1.20 -1.74
CA ALA A 93 1.44 1.11 -0.58
C ALA A 93 1.91 0.03 0.40
N LEU A 94 2.29 -1.15 -0.11
CA LEU A 94 2.82 -2.26 0.68
C LEU A 94 4.11 -1.88 1.43
N SER A 95 5.11 -1.36 0.72
CA SER A 95 6.38 -0.92 1.32
C SER A 95 6.20 0.27 2.27
N CYS A 96 5.23 1.16 2.01
CA CYS A 96 4.90 2.24 2.93
C CYS A 96 4.37 1.69 4.27
N TYR A 97 3.49 0.68 4.21
CA TYR A 97 2.96 0.06 5.42
C TYR A 97 4.06 -0.69 6.18
N GLU A 98 4.84 -1.53 5.49
CA GLU A 98 6.00 -2.22 6.07
C GLU A 98 6.97 -1.27 6.77
N SER A 99 7.36 -0.18 6.09
CA SER A 99 8.27 0.82 6.67
C SER A 99 7.72 1.48 7.93
N ASP A 100 6.41 1.76 7.98
CA ASP A 100 5.80 2.39 9.15
C ASP A 100 5.62 1.42 10.32
N ILE A 101 5.41 0.13 10.04
CA ILE A 101 5.43 -0.91 11.07
C ILE A 101 6.82 -0.97 11.71
N HIS A 102 7.88 -1.05 10.91
CA HIS A 102 9.26 -1.05 11.43
C HIS A 102 9.57 0.22 12.23
N LYS A 103 9.16 1.41 11.75
CA LYS A 103 9.34 2.65 12.50
C LYS A 103 8.57 2.68 13.82
N ALA A 104 7.36 2.11 13.84
CA ALA A 104 6.58 1.99 15.06
C ALA A 104 7.21 1.01 16.06
N GLU A 105 7.81 -0.08 15.59
CA GLU A 105 8.47 -1.09 16.44
C GLU A 105 9.86 -0.65 16.93
N ASP A 106 10.70 -0.15 16.03
CA ASP A 106 12.13 0.10 16.30
C ASP A 106 12.36 1.45 17.00
N ILE A 107 11.62 2.48 16.56
CA ILE A 107 11.78 3.85 17.07
C ILE A 107 10.79 4.14 18.19
N GLY A 108 9.66 3.41 18.22
CA GLY A 108 8.61 3.61 19.23
C GLY A 108 7.96 5.00 19.19
N HIS A 109 8.10 5.73 18.08
CA HIS A 109 7.61 7.10 18.01
C HIS A 109 6.08 7.12 17.95
N GLU A 110 5.47 7.91 18.84
CA GLU A 110 4.01 7.95 19.06
C GLU A 110 3.19 8.14 17.77
N TYR A 111 3.67 8.97 16.84
CA TYR A 111 3.06 9.15 15.52
C TYR A 111 2.88 7.82 14.75
N PHE A 112 3.95 7.03 14.60
CA PHE A 112 3.89 5.79 13.83
C PHE A 112 3.08 4.71 14.55
N ILE A 113 3.18 4.64 15.89
CA ILE A 113 2.35 3.73 16.69
C ILE A 113 0.85 4.06 16.50
N LYS A 114 0.46 5.33 16.57
CA LYS A 114 -0.92 5.76 16.32
C LYS A 114 -1.37 5.52 14.88
N LEU A 115 -0.47 5.73 13.92
CA LEU A 115 -0.76 5.56 12.50
C LEU A 115 -0.98 4.08 12.15
N VAL A 116 -0.14 3.18 12.67
CA VAL A 116 -0.23 1.72 12.45
C VAL A 116 -1.38 1.10 13.26
N GLY A 117 -1.57 1.54 14.50
CA GLY A 117 -2.64 1.07 15.39
C GLY A 117 -2.28 -0.23 16.11
N ASP A 118 -2.95 -1.34 15.76
CA ASP A 118 -2.74 -2.64 16.40
C ASP A 118 -1.39 -3.25 15.99
N MET A 119 -0.38 -3.06 16.85
CA MET A 119 0.99 -3.56 16.62
C MET A 119 1.09 -5.09 16.63
N VAL A 120 0.21 -5.80 17.34
CA VAL A 120 0.23 -7.27 17.37
C VAL A 120 -0.22 -7.81 16.03
N GLN A 121 -1.28 -7.23 15.46
CA GLN A 121 -1.73 -7.60 14.12
C GLN A 121 -0.75 -7.12 13.05
N ALA A 122 -0.24 -5.90 13.15
CA ALA A 122 0.69 -5.34 12.18
C ALA A 122 1.98 -6.18 12.03
N ARG A 123 2.50 -6.74 13.13
CA ARG A 123 3.64 -7.67 13.06
C ARG A 123 3.33 -8.94 12.26
N LYS A 124 2.11 -9.45 12.35
CA LYS A 124 1.68 -10.61 11.52
C LYS A 124 1.56 -10.20 10.05
N ASP A 125 1.12 -8.97 9.81
CA ASP A 125 0.96 -8.44 8.45
C ASP A 125 2.30 -8.32 7.71
N LEU A 126 3.43 -8.11 8.38
CA LEU A 126 4.77 -8.09 7.74
C LEU A 126 5.02 -9.33 6.86
N LYS A 127 4.63 -10.52 7.34
CA LYS A 127 4.74 -11.75 6.56
C LYS A 127 3.88 -11.70 5.30
N ASN A 128 2.64 -11.21 5.43
CA ASN A 128 1.70 -11.11 4.32
C ASN A 128 2.13 -10.04 3.31
N ILE A 129 2.71 -8.92 3.78
CA ILE A 129 3.25 -7.85 2.93
C ILE A 129 4.40 -8.39 2.10
N LYS A 130 5.33 -9.14 2.71
CA LYS A 130 6.44 -9.75 1.97
C LYS A 130 5.95 -10.68 0.88
N ILE A 131 5.01 -11.58 1.19
CA ILE A 131 4.40 -12.48 0.20
C ILE A 131 3.71 -11.68 -0.92
N ALA A 132 2.97 -10.63 -0.57
CA ALA A 132 2.29 -9.78 -1.54
C ALA A 132 3.26 -9.09 -2.50
N LEU A 133 4.37 -8.54 -1.98
CA LEU A 133 5.41 -7.90 -2.78
C LEU A 133 6.06 -8.87 -3.77
N GLU A 134 6.34 -10.11 -3.34
CA GLU A 134 6.86 -11.17 -4.20
C GLU A 134 5.86 -11.52 -5.32
N LYS A 135 4.59 -11.80 -4.95
CA LYS A 135 3.54 -12.26 -5.87
C LYS A 135 3.10 -11.19 -6.88
N ILE A 136 3.02 -9.93 -6.47
CA ILE A 136 2.69 -8.80 -7.36
C ILE A 136 3.81 -8.55 -8.38
N ASN A 137 5.03 -9.04 -8.12
CA ASN A 137 6.14 -8.96 -9.05
C ASN A 137 6.25 -10.12 -10.03
N ASP A 138 5.44 -11.16 -9.87
CA ASP A 138 5.60 -12.44 -10.56
C ASP A 138 4.80 -12.53 -11.87
N PHE A 139 5.36 -13.24 -12.85
CA PHE A 139 4.81 -13.43 -14.20
C PHE A 139 4.99 -14.88 -14.65
N SER A 140 4.04 -15.39 -15.43
CA SER A 140 4.20 -16.71 -16.05
C SER A 140 5.42 -16.73 -16.98
N GLU A 141 6.13 -17.86 -17.02
CA GLU A 141 7.24 -18.09 -17.95
C GLU A 141 6.83 -18.01 -19.43
#